data_AF-A0A2N2LZY5-F1
#
_entry.id   AF-A0A2N2LZY5-F1
#
_cell.length_a   1.000
_cell.length_b   1.000
_cell.length_c   1.000
_cell.angle_alpha   90.00
_cell.angle_beta   90.00
_cell.angle_gamma   90.00
#
_symmetry.space_group_name_H-M   'P 1'
#
loop_
_entity.id
_entity.type
_entity.pdbx_description
1 polymer ?
#
loop_
_entity_poly.entity_id
_entity_poly.type
_entity_poly.pdbx_seq_one_letter_code
_entity_poly.pdbx_strand_id
1 'polypeptide(L)'
;MKTFEQWIQFYEDECNSSLLYETLASLEKDERLAEVYRRIAKTEMKHAQVWSKKLTEAKQEVPEYKPSGKTRILIWLSRKFGQGMILNNIHAMEQEGSAGYAAVPGMGELQAAEDSHAFLVTQITSSVKGGIEGGVLAQLEGRHRSGGGNALRAAVLGANDGLVSNLSLVMGVAGAAVGNRTILITGLAGMLAGAISMALGEWLSVQSSRELISHQISVEKAEIENAPEEEAEELALIYEARGLKPEQARILANQILENKENAIQTLAREELGVDPEELGGSAWEAAITSFLLFTIGAIIPVIPFTFLTGMTAVFVSIGFSVIGLFGLGAAITLFTGKKVLFSGMRMVIFGLLAAAVTFGIGSLIGANIAG
;
A
#
# COMPACT_ATOMS: atom_id res chain seq x y z
N MET A 1 15.51 29.52 17.85
CA MET A 1 15.65 29.06 16.45
C MET A 1 14.76 27.86 16.14
N LYS A 2 14.85 26.74 16.88
CA LYS A 2 14.05 25.52 16.60
C LYS A 2 12.52 25.67 16.61
N THR A 3 11.96 26.63 17.35
CA THR A 3 10.50 26.77 17.51
C THR A 3 9.78 27.34 16.29
N PHE A 4 10.41 28.25 15.55
CA PHE A 4 9.77 28.88 14.38
C PHE A 4 9.81 27.98 13.14
N GLU A 5 10.92 27.25 12.95
CA GLU A 5 11.00 26.21 11.92
C GLU A 5 9.94 25.13 12.12
N GLN A 6 9.67 24.75 13.38
CA GLN A 6 8.58 23.82 13.71
C GLN A 6 7.20 24.40 13.39
N TRP A 7 6.94 25.68 13.64
CA TRP A 7 5.66 26.30 13.29
C TRP A 7 5.46 26.44 11.78
N ILE A 8 6.54 26.67 11.03
CA ILE A 8 6.51 26.64 9.56
C ILE A 8 6.19 25.22 9.08
N GLN A 9 6.82 24.20 9.66
CA GLN A 9 6.55 22.81 9.33
C GLN A 9 5.07 22.45 9.59
N PHE A 10 4.52 22.80 10.76
CA PHE A 10 3.10 22.60 11.06
C PHE A 10 2.19 23.35 10.09
N TYR A 11 2.50 24.60 9.77
CA TYR A 11 1.75 25.35 8.76
C TYR A 11 1.73 24.64 7.40
N GLU A 12 2.88 24.16 6.93
CA GLU A 12 3.00 23.44 5.66
C GLU A 12 2.26 22.10 5.69
N ASP A 13 2.33 21.36 6.79
CA ASP A 13 1.67 20.06 6.95
C ASP A 13 0.14 20.22 6.91
N GLU A 14 -0.42 21.18 7.63
CA GLU A 14 -1.86 21.51 7.62
C GLU A 14 -2.36 21.95 6.23
N CYS A 15 -1.58 22.77 5.53
CA CYS A 15 -1.90 23.14 4.15
C CYS A 15 -1.83 21.95 3.17
N ASN A 16 -0.91 21.00 3.40
CA ASN A 16 -0.83 19.77 2.62
C ASN A 16 -2.02 18.84 2.89
N SER A 17 -2.39 18.63 4.16
CA SER A 17 -3.56 17.83 4.57
C SER A 17 -4.84 18.39 3.97
N SER A 18 -5.08 19.70 4.11
CA SER A 18 -6.23 20.39 3.52
C SER A 18 -6.36 20.13 2.01
N LEU A 19 -5.26 20.30 1.25
CA LEU A 19 -5.25 20.07 -0.19
C LEU A 19 -5.50 18.60 -0.57
N LEU A 20 -5.02 17.66 0.23
CA LEU A 20 -5.25 16.22 0.01
C LEU A 20 -6.73 15.86 0.25
N TYR A 21 -7.36 16.38 1.31
CA TYR A 21 -8.79 16.17 1.56
C TYR A 21 -9.68 16.86 0.51
N GLU A 22 -9.32 18.06 0.03
CA GLU A 22 -10.02 18.68 -1.11
C GLU A 22 -9.92 17.82 -2.37
N THR A 23 -8.75 17.22 -2.61
CA THR A 23 -8.56 16.31 -3.74
C THR A 23 -9.42 15.06 -3.59
N LEU A 24 -9.48 14.46 -2.39
CA LEU A 24 -10.38 13.34 -2.10
C LEU A 24 -11.84 13.71 -2.36
N ALA A 25 -12.31 14.84 -1.83
CA ALA A 25 -13.66 15.33 -2.05
C ALA A 25 -14.00 15.52 -3.53
N SER A 26 -13.03 15.90 -4.37
CA SER A 26 -13.22 16.09 -5.81
C SER A 26 -13.27 14.78 -6.61
N LEU A 27 -12.71 13.70 -6.07
CA LEU A 27 -12.63 12.39 -6.71
C LEU A 27 -13.72 11.43 -6.22
N GLU A 28 -14.31 11.72 -5.06
CA GLU A 28 -15.36 10.92 -4.45
C GLU A 28 -16.68 11.02 -5.23
N LYS A 29 -17.33 9.87 -5.43
CA LYS A 29 -18.60 9.76 -6.15
C LYS A 29 -19.80 9.91 -5.22
N ASP A 30 -19.68 9.49 -3.96
CA ASP A 30 -20.73 9.68 -2.96
C ASP A 30 -20.69 11.12 -2.42
N GLU A 31 -21.71 11.91 -2.73
CA GLU A 31 -21.79 13.31 -2.29
C GLU A 31 -21.79 13.46 -0.75
N ARG A 32 -22.29 12.47 0.01
CA ARG A 32 -22.27 12.50 1.47
C ARG A 32 -20.84 12.40 2.00
N LEU A 33 -20.07 11.47 1.43
CA LEU A 33 -18.68 11.25 1.82
C LEU A 33 -17.78 12.38 1.30
N ALA A 34 -18.05 12.90 0.10
CA ALA A 34 -17.38 14.08 -0.44
C ALA A 34 -17.54 15.29 0.48
N GLU A 35 -18.75 15.52 1.01
CA GLU A 35 -19.03 16.60 1.95
C GLU A 35 -18.27 16.43 3.28
N VAL A 36 -18.11 15.18 3.77
CA VAL A 36 -17.27 14.90 4.94
C VAL A 36 -15.82 15.32 4.67
N TYR A 37 -15.23 14.92 3.53
CA TYR A 37 -13.88 15.32 3.16
C TYR A 37 -13.73 16.85 3.03
N ARG A 38 -14.70 17.57 2.44
CA ARG A 38 -14.68 19.04 2.35
C ARG A 38 -14.68 19.70 3.72
N ARG A 39 -15.43 19.16 4.68
CA ARG A 39 -15.48 19.68 6.06
C ARG A 39 -14.17 19.49 6.80
N ILE A 40 -13.53 18.34 6.63
CA ILE A 40 -12.21 18.07 7.19
C ILE A 40 -11.20 19.04 6.56
N ALA A 41 -11.15 19.15 5.23
CA ALA A 41 -10.26 20.06 4.52
C ALA A 41 -10.36 21.53 5.00
N LYS A 42 -11.59 22.00 5.27
CA LYS A 42 -11.85 23.34 5.80
C LYS A 42 -11.34 23.51 7.23
N THR A 43 -11.32 22.44 8.02
CA THR A 43 -10.82 22.45 9.41
C THR A 43 -9.29 22.48 9.43
N GLU A 44 -8.62 21.64 8.64
CA GLU A 44 -7.16 21.71 8.39
C GLU A 44 -6.71 23.11 7.94
N MET A 45 -7.48 23.75 7.04
CA MET A 45 -7.17 25.13 6.61
C MET A 45 -7.29 26.14 7.77
N LYS A 46 -8.21 25.94 8.72
CA LYS A 46 -8.27 26.78 9.93
C LYS A 46 -7.08 26.53 10.83
N HIS A 47 -6.63 25.29 10.98
CA HIS A 47 -5.42 24.96 11.73
C HIS A 47 -4.18 25.65 11.11
N ALA A 48 -4.03 25.60 9.78
CA ALA A 48 -3.00 26.35 9.07
C ALA A 48 -3.07 27.86 9.37
N GLN A 49 -4.27 28.45 9.41
CA GLN A 49 -4.44 29.87 9.78
C GLN A 49 -4.00 30.18 11.22
N VAL A 50 -4.19 29.25 12.16
CA VAL A 50 -3.70 29.41 13.54
C VAL A 50 -2.16 29.50 13.57
N TRP A 51 -1.48 28.64 12.80
CA TRP A 51 -0.01 28.68 12.70
C TRP A 51 0.50 29.93 11.99
N SER A 52 -0.13 30.33 10.88
CA SER A 52 0.15 31.58 10.17
C SER A 52 0.00 32.80 11.08
N LYS A 53 -1.06 32.83 11.91
CA LYS A 53 -1.28 33.90 12.89
C LYS A 53 -0.17 33.92 13.95
N LYS A 54 0.22 32.77 14.51
CA LYS A 54 1.33 32.69 15.48
C LYS A 54 2.67 33.17 14.89
N LEU A 55 2.96 32.82 13.64
CA LEU A 55 4.15 33.31 12.93
C LEU A 55 4.11 34.84 12.77
N THR A 56 2.95 35.37 12.36
CA THR A 56 2.74 36.82 12.20
C THR A 56 2.85 37.58 13.52
N GLU A 57 2.26 37.06 14.61
CA GLU A 57 2.36 37.63 15.97
C GLU A 57 3.80 37.62 16.48
N ALA A 58 4.58 36.60 16.12
CA ALA A 58 6.01 36.52 16.37
C ALA A 58 6.86 37.38 15.42
N LYS A 59 6.23 38.19 14.54
CA LYS A 59 6.87 39.02 13.51
C LYS A 59 7.77 38.24 12.55
N GLN A 60 7.43 36.98 12.30
CA GLN A 60 8.06 36.16 11.27
C GLN A 60 7.24 36.22 9.99
N GLU A 61 7.91 36.10 8.84
CA GLU A 61 7.24 35.97 7.55
C GLU A 61 6.58 34.58 7.45
N VAL A 62 5.31 34.57 7.02
CA VAL A 62 4.63 33.33 6.68
C VAL A 62 5.04 32.95 5.26
N PRO A 63 5.66 31.78 5.04
CA PRO A 63 6.07 31.37 3.72
C PRO A 63 4.86 31.21 2.79
N GLU A 64 5.01 31.56 1.52
CA GLU A 64 4.01 31.26 0.49
C GLU A 64 3.88 29.73 0.36
N TYR A 65 2.69 29.20 0.63
CA TYR A 65 2.46 27.77 0.57
C TYR A 65 2.68 27.23 -0.85
N LYS A 66 3.57 26.22 -0.95
CA LYS A 66 3.78 25.43 -2.16
C LYS A 66 3.62 23.95 -1.81
N PRO A 67 2.74 23.20 -2.50
CA PRO A 67 2.52 21.79 -2.19
C PRO A 67 3.83 21.02 -2.25
N SER A 68 4.09 20.18 -1.25
CA SER A 68 5.31 19.39 -1.17
C SER A 68 5.46 18.46 -2.39
N GLY A 69 6.70 18.05 -2.72
CA GLY A 69 6.93 17.10 -3.82
C GLY A 69 6.14 15.80 -3.65
N LYS A 70 6.06 15.30 -2.41
CA LYS A 70 5.24 14.13 -2.04
C LYS A 70 3.74 14.39 -2.31
N THR A 71 3.21 15.53 -1.85
CA THR A 71 1.80 15.92 -2.04
C THR A 71 1.43 15.98 -3.52
N ARG A 72 2.27 16.61 -4.36
CA ARG A 72 2.03 16.70 -5.81
C ARG A 72 1.97 15.34 -6.48
N ILE A 73 2.88 14.44 -6.11
CA ILE A 73 2.90 13.06 -6.62
C ILE A 73 1.64 12.31 -6.19
N LEU A 74 1.22 12.44 -4.92
CA LEU A 74 -0.01 11.80 -4.42
C LEU A 74 -1.27 12.31 -5.12
N ILE A 75 -1.39 13.61 -5.35
CA ILE A 75 -2.52 14.20 -6.12
C ILE A 75 -2.51 13.71 -7.56
N TRP A 76 -1.35 13.63 -8.20
CA TRP A 76 -1.24 13.11 -9.56
C TRP A 76 -1.63 11.62 -9.63
N LEU A 77 -1.13 10.82 -8.68
CA LEU A 77 -1.47 9.40 -8.57
C LEU A 77 -2.95 9.20 -8.30
N SER A 78 -3.57 9.99 -7.42
CA SER A 78 -4.98 9.84 -7.07
C SER A 78 -5.91 10.17 -8.23
N ARG A 79 -5.60 11.22 -9.00
CA ARG A 79 -6.36 11.56 -10.21
C ARG A 79 -6.28 10.48 -11.29
N LYS A 80 -5.18 9.72 -11.33
CA LYS A 80 -4.95 8.71 -12.37
C LYS A 80 -5.39 7.30 -11.96
N PHE A 81 -5.24 6.94 -10.69
CA PHE A 81 -5.44 5.58 -10.17
C PHE A 81 -6.52 5.48 -9.08
N GLY A 82 -7.14 6.59 -8.69
CA GLY A 82 -8.25 6.65 -7.74
C GLY A 82 -7.86 7.11 -6.32
N GLN A 83 -8.89 7.35 -5.50
CA GLN A 83 -8.77 8.02 -4.19
C GLN A 83 -7.99 7.25 -3.11
N GLY A 84 -7.92 5.91 -3.22
CA GLY A 84 -7.22 5.04 -2.26
C GLY A 84 -5.71 5.28 -2.17
N MET A 85 -5.12 6.08 -3.06
CA MET A 85 -3.71 6.51 -2.98
C MET A 85 -3.47 7.51 -1.84
N ILE A 86 -4.46 8.36 -1.55
CA ILE A 86 -4.35 9.43 -0.56
C ILE A 86 -4.72 8.92 0.84
N LEU A 87 -5.80 8.12 0.95
CA LEU A 87 -6.33 7.68 2.26
C LEU A 87 -5.29 6.98 3.14
N ASN A 88 -4.48 6.09 2.57
CA ASN A 88 -3.40 5.41 3.30
C ASN A 88 -2.28 6.35 3.78
N ASN A 89 -2.10 7.50 3.12
CA ASN A 89 -1.09 8.49 3.48
C ASN A 89 -1.60 9.48 4.53
N ILE A 90 -2.87 9.88 4.43
CA ILE A 90 -3.48 10.81 5.38
C ILE A 90 -3.36 10.25 6.80
N HIS A 91 -3.74 8.99 7.04
CA HIS A 91 -3.62 8.40 8.37
C HIS A 91 -2.18 8.43 8.94
N ALA A 92 -1.16 8.28 8.09
CA ALA A 92 0.23 8.39 8.50
C ALA A 92 0.65 9.84 8.79
N MET A 93 0.12 10.81 8.04
CA MET A 93 0.37 12.24 8.23
C MET A 93 -0.30 12.76 9.52
N GLU A 94 -1.54 12.37 9.79
CA GLU A 94 -2.32 12.76 10.97
C GLU A 94 -1.68 12.24 12.27
N GLN A 95 -1.18 11.00 12.26
CA GLN A 95 -0.46 10.44 13.42
C GLN A 95 0.89 11.12 13.68
N GLU A 96 1.60 11.56 12.63
CA GLU A 96 2.88 12.26 12.78
C GLU A 96 2.66 13.73 13.25
N GLY A 97 1.53 14.34 12.88
CA GLY A 97 1.10 15.68 13.31
C GLY A 97 0.67 15.77 14.78
N SER A 98 -0.20 14.86 15.25
CA SER A 98 -0.73 14.88 16.64
C SER A 98 0.37 14.78 17.71
N ALA A 99 1.45 14.03 17.45
CA ALA A 99 2.60 13.94 18.35
C ALA A 99 3.39 15.25 18.48
N GLY A 100 3.38 16.09 17.44
CA GLY A 100 4.06 17.38 17.43
C GLY A 100 3.30 18.47 18.20
N TYR A 101 1.97 18.42 18.19
CA TYR A 101 1.11 19.43 18.83
C TYR A 101 1.10 19.34 20.36
N ALA A 102 1.22 18.13 20.91
CA ALA A 102 1.28 17.90 22.36
C ALA A 102 2.44 18.66 23.04
N ALA A 103 3.49 18.99 22.29
CA ALA A 103 4.67 19.70 22.79
C ALA A 103 4.49 21.23 22.84
N VAL A 104 3.39 21.78 22.28
CA VAL A 104 3.16 23.24 22.18
C VAL A 104 2.08 23.68 23.18
N PRO A 105 2.41 24.48 24.21
CA PRO A 105 1.43 24.96 25.19
C PRO A 105 0.27 25.73 24.54
N GLY A 106 -0.97 25.40 24.93
CA GLY A 106 -2.19 26.09 24.48
C GLY A 106 -2.80 25.56 23.17
N MET A 107 -2.36 24.40 22.67
CA MET A 107 -2.87 23.78 21.43
C MET A 107 -3.82 22.60 21.66
N GLY A 108 -4.38 22.46 22.88
CA GLY A 108 -5.24 21.31 23.23
C GLY A 108 -6.53 21.20 22.41
N GLU A 109 -7.10 22.31 21.94
CA GLU A 109 -8.27 22.29 21.06
C GLU A 109 -7.95 21.78 19.65
N LEU A 110 -6.78 22.12 19.09
CA LEU A 110 -6.34 21.56 17.80
C LEU A 110 -6.08 20.06 17.95
N GLN A 111 -5.42 19.64 19.02
CA GLN A 111 -5.15 18.22 19.25
C GLN A 111 -6.44 17.38 19.35
N ALA A 112 -7.47 17.89 20.04
CA ALA A 112 -8.76 17.18 20.11
C ALA A 112 -9.47 17.09 18.74
N ALA A 113 -9.28 18.09 17.88
CA ALA A 113 -9.80 18.07 16.51
C ALA A 113 -9.06 17.03 15.64
N GLU A 114 -7.73 17.00 15.70
CA GLU A 114 -6.88 16.01 15.01
C GLU A 114 -7.23 14.57 15.43
N ASP A 115 -7.38 14.33 16.73
CA ASP A 115 -7.75 13.00 17.25
C ASP A 115 -9.15 12.57 16.74
N SER A 116 -10.06 13.53 16.59
CA SER A 116 -11.40 13.30 16.03
C SER A 116 -11.35 13.02 14.52
N HIS A 117 -10.51 13.71 13.76
CA HIS A 117 -10.29 13.47 12.33
C HIS A 117 -9.70 12.08 12.09
N ALA A 118 -8.63 11.75 12.83
CA ALA A 118 -7.99 10.44 12.77
C ALA A 118 -9.01 9.33 13.04
N PHE A 119 -9.85 9.48 14.08
CA PHE A 119 -10.92 8.53 14.38
C PHE A 119 -11.93 8.37 13.25
N LEU A 120 -12.42 9.47 12.66
CA LEU A 120 -13.37 9.43 11.54
C LEU A 120 -12.75 8.78 10.30
N VAL A 121 -11.49 9.08 9.98
CA VAL A 121 -10.76 8.47 8.87
C VAL A 121 -10.57 6.98 9.12
N THR A 122 -10.22 6.57 10.34
CA THR A 122 -10.16 5.16 10.73
C THR A 122 -11.52 4.49 10.55
N GLN A 123 -12.62 5.12 10.99
CA GLN A 123 -13.97 4.57 10.83
C GLN A 123 -14.40 4.46 9.37
N ILE A 124 -14.11 5.45 8.53
CA ILE A 124 -14.35 5.41 7.07
C ILE A 124 -13.51 4.30 6.42
N THR A 125 -12.30 4.07 6.93
CA THR A 125 -11.41 3.02 6.41
C THR A 125 -11.78 1.63 6.95
N SER A 126 -12.33 1.53 8.17
CA SER A 126 -12.69 0.28 8.83
C SER A 126 -14.10 -0.20 8.49
N SER A 127 -15.04 0.72 8.21
CA SER A 127 -16.34 0.36 7.60
C SER A 127 -16.18 -0.23 6.20
N VAL A 128 -15.05 0.05 5.54
CA VAL A 128 -14.59 -0.59 4.30
C VAL A 128 -13.83 -1.91 4.56
N LYS A 129 -13.46 -2.23 5.80
CA LYS A 129 -12.68 -3.43 6.20
C LYS A 129 -13.43 -4.35 7.18
N GLY A 130 -14.75 -4.44 7.08
CA GLY A 130 -15.57 -5.29 7.95
C GLY A 130 -14.99 -6.71 8.10
N GLY A 131 -14.73 -7.13 9.34
CA GLY A 131 -14.27 -8.48 9.64
C GLY A 131 -13.96 -8.64 11.14
N ILE A 132 -14.52 -9.68 11.74
CA ILE A 132 -14.04 -10.26 13.00
C ILE A 132 -12.72 -10.99 12.70
N GLU A 133 -11.73 -10.91 13.61
CA GLU A 133 -10.57 -11.82 13.58
C GLU A 133 -11.07 -13.26 13.79
N GLY A 134 -11.36 -13.96 12.70
CA GLY A 134 -11.86 -15.33 12.71
C GLY A 134 -11.32 -16.12 11.53
N GLY A 135 -10.42 -17.06 11.81
CA GLY A 135 -10.01 -18.11 10.88
C GLY A 135 -8.51 -18.18 10.67
N VAL A 136 -7.93 -19.32 11.04
CA VAL A 136 -6.52 -19.73 10.86
C VAL A 136 -5.98 -19.55 9.43
N LEU A 137 -6.83 -19.24 8.44
CA LEU A 137 -6.43 -18.87 7.07
C LEU A 137 -6.06 -17.38 6.89
N ALA A 138 -6.62 -16.44 7.65
CA ALA A 138 -6.27 -15.01 7.53
C ALA A 138 -4.83 -14.73 8.03
N GLN A 139 -4.29 -15.63 8.86
CA GLN A 139 -2.90 -15.62 9.31
C GLN A 139 -1.93 -16.29 8.33
N LEU A 140 -2.43 -17.00 7.30
CA LEU A 140 -1.62 -17.73 6.31
C LEU A 140 -1.51 -17.03 4.95
N GLU A 141 -2.35 -16.04 4.63
CA GLU A 141 -2.24 -15.26 3.38
C GLU A 141 -2.19 -13.75 3.64
N GLY A 142 -1.00 -13.17 3.47
CA GLY A 142 -0.75 -11.74 3.58
C GLY A 142 -1.32 -10.92 2.42
N ARG A 143 -2.66 -10.81 2.30
CA ARG A 143 -3.31 -9.98 1.28
C ARG A 143 -4.44 -9.14 1.85
N HIS A 144 -4.08 -8.09 2.58
CA HIS A 144 -5.02 -7.01 2.89
C HIS A 144 -5.26 -6.12 1.67
N ARG A 145 -6.50 -6.05 1.17
CA ARG A 145 -6.93 -5.09 0.14
C ARG A 145 -7.86 -4.05 0.76
N SER A 146 -7.46 -2.80 0.63
CA SER A 146 -8.32 -1.60 0.60
C SER A 146 -7.47 -0.45 0.06
N GLY A 147 -7.88 0.17 -1.05
CA GLY A 147 -7.37 1.46 -1.56
C GLY A 147 -5.92 1.50 -2.08
N GLY A 148 -5.75 1.87 -3.35
CA GLY A 148 -4.55 2.39 -4.06
C GLY A 148 -3.13 2.15 -3.49
N GLY A 149 -2.84 2.57 -2.26
CA GLY A 149 -1.53 2.36 -1.61
C GLY A 149 -1.06 0.90 -1.54
N ASN A 150 -1.97 -0.07 -1.39
CA ASN A 150 -1.58 -1.48 -1.39
C ASN A 150 -1.23 -2.01 -2.79
N ALA A 151 -1.88 -1.49 -3.84
CA ALA A 151 -1.57 -1.86 -5.22
C ALA A 151 -0.20 -1.32 -5.66
N LEU A 152 0.12 -0.06 -5.33
CA LEU A 152 1.45 0.48 -5.63
C LEU A 152 2.54 -0.15 -4.76
N ARG A 153 2.26 -0.50 -3.49
CA ARG A 153 3.17 -1.28 -2.66
C ARG A 153 3.48 -2.65 -3.29
N ALA A 154 2.44 -3.39 -3.70
CA ALA A 154 2.60 -4.64 -4.43
C ALA A 154 3.40 -4.43 -5.73
N ALA A 155 3.17 -3.29 -6.40
CA ALA A 155 3.87 -2.99 -7.63
C ALA A 155 5.38 -2.77 -7.43
N VAL A 156 5.75 -2.01 -6.39
CA VAL A 156 7.15 -1.78 -6.04
C VAL A 156 7.82 -3.06 -5.55
N LEU A 157 7.09 -3.92 -4.82
CA LEU A 157 7.60 -5.24 -4.42
C LEU A 157 7.87 -6.13 -5.64
N GLY A 158 6.95 -6.22 -6.60
CA GLY A 158 7.16 -7.02 -7.80
C GLY A 158 8.34 -6.54 -8.65
N ALA A 159 8.50 -5.22 -8.81
CA ALA A 159 9.66 -4.65 -9.48
C ALA A 159 10.97 -4.89 -8.70
N ASN A 160 10.94 -4.80 -7.36
CA ASN A 160 12.09 -5.11 -6.53
C ASN A 160 12.49 -6.58 -6.64
N ASP A 161 11.53 -7.50 -6.60
CA ASP A 161 11.77 -8.94 -6.71
C ASP A 161 12.39 -9.28 -8.07
N GLY A 162 11.87 -8.69 -9.16
CA GLY A 162 12.48 -8.82 -10.48
C GLY A 162 13.92 -8.32 -10.53
N LEU A 163 14.17 -7.12 -10.00
CA LEU A 163 15.50 -6.51 -9.99
C LEU A 163 16.49 -7.35 -9.19
N VAL A 164 16.17 -7.67 -7.94
CA VAL A 164 17.09 -8.40 -7.03
C VAL A 164 17.33 -9.82 -7.51
N SER A 165 16.29 -10.55 -7.92
CA SER A 165 16.43 -11.93 -8.38
C SER A 165 17.30 -12.02 -9.64
N ASN A 166 17.04 -11.15 -10.63
CA ASN A 166 17.77 -11.20 -11.88
C ASN A 166 19.19 -10.61 -11.76
N LEU A 167 19.39 -9.60 -10.91
CA LEU A 167 20.73 -9.13 -10.54
C LEU A 167 21.53 -10.28 -9.92
N SER A 168 20.95 -10.98 -8.94
CA SER A 168 21.61 -12.07 -8.24
C SER A 168 21.98 -13.20 -9.21
N LEU A 169 21.09 -13.56 -10.13
CA LEU A 169 21.35 -14.55 -11.18
C LEU A 169 22.50 -14.12 -12.09
N VAL A 170 22.44 -12.91 -12.63
CA VAL A 170 23.45 -12.37 -13.55
C VAL A 170 24.82 -12.24 -12.88
N MET A 171 24.87 -11.80 -11.62
CA MET A 171 26.08 -11.74 -10.82
C MET A 171 26.67 -13.12 -10.53
N GLY A 172 25.83 -14.13 -10.27
CA GLY A 172 26.29 -15.51 -10.11
C GLY A 172 26.97 -16.06 -11.37
N VAL A 173 26.36 -15.84 -12.55
CA VAL A 173 26.98 -16.26 -13.82
C VAL A 173 28.25 -15.45 -14.13
N ALA A 174 28.25 -14.16 -13.83
CA ALA A 174 29.44 -13.31 -13.98
C ALA A 174 30.58 -13.76 -13.07
N GLY A 175 30.28 -14.16 -11.82
CA GLY A 175 31.24 -14.67 -10.86
C GLY A 175 31.93 -15.94 -11.34
N ALA A 176 31.23 -16.80 -12.07
CA ALA A 176 31.77 -18.01 -12.70
C ALA A 176 32.65 -17.74 -13.94
N ALA A 177 33.00 -16.48 -14.22
CA ALA A 177 33.85 -16.03 -15.33
C ALA A 177 33.35 -16.46 -16.72
N VAL A 178 32.03 -16.53 -16.90
CA VAL A 178 31.41 -16.96 -18.16
C VAL A 178 31.36 -15.80 -19.16
N GLY A 179 31.42 -16.11 -20.45
CA GLY A 179 31.35 -15.12 -21.53
C GLY A 179 30.07 -14.27 -21.51
N ASN A 180 30.19 -13.03 -21.96
CA ASN A 180 29.12 -12.01 -21.94
C ASN A 180 27.79 -12.47 -22.59
N ARG A 181 27.90 -13.24 -23.68
CA ARG A 181 26.73 -13.80 -24.39
C ARG A 181 25.93 -14.76 -23.51
N THR A 182 26.61 -15.57 -22.70
CA THR A 182 25.93 -16.48 -21.77
C THR A 182 25.25 -15.70 -20.66
N ILE A 183 25.91 -14.67 -20.11
CA ILE A 183 25.31 -13.80 -19.09
C ILE A 183 24.02 -13.15 -19.61
N LEU A 184 24.02 -12.63 -20.84
CA LEU A 184 22.83 -12.06 -21.47
C LEU A 184 21.71 -13.08 -21.65
N ILE A 185 22.01 -14.25 -22.20
CA ILE A 185 21.02 -15.31 -22.41
C ILE A 185 20.43 -15.74 -21.06
N THR A 186 21.28 -15.93 -20.05
CA THR A 186 20.83 -16.32 -18.70
C THR A 186 19.99 -15.23 -18.05
N GLY A 187 20.38 -13.95 -18.15
CA GLY A 187 19.62 -12.83 -17.60
C GLY A 187 18.27 -12.63 -18.28
N LEU A 188 18.18 -12.81 -19.60
CA LEU A 188 16.90 -12.73 -20.33
C LEU A 188 16.01 -13.95 -20.05
N ALA A 189 16.59 -15.15 -20.01
CA ALA A 189 15.86 -16.37 -19.67
C ALA A 189 15.35 -16.33 -18.22
N GLY A 190 16.18 -15.87 -17.28
CA GLY A 190 15.83 -15.70 -15.87
C GLY A 190 14.73 -14.66 -15.68
N MET A 191 14.82 -13.52 -16.38
CA MET A 191 13.76 -12.51 -16.41
C MET A 191 12.42 -13.09 -16.87
N LEU A 192 12.39 -13.78 -18.02
CA LEU A 192 11.15 -14.35 -18.57
C LEU A 192 10.60 -15.47 -17.68
N ALA A 193 11.46 -16.39 -17.22
CA ALA A 193 11.06 -17.48 -16.33
C ALA A 193 10.50 -16.94 -15.01
N GLY A 194 11.18 -15.95 -14.41
CA GLY A 194 10.73 -15.30 -13.18
C GLY A 194 9.42 -14.54 -13.37
N ALA A 195 9.29 -13.75 -14.44
CA ALA A 195 8.07 -12.99 -14.73
C ALA A 195 6.86 -13.90 -14.96
N ILE A 196 7.03 -15.00 -15.72
CA ILE A 196 5.96 -15.99 -15.96
C ILE A 196 5.60 -16.69 -14.63
N SER A 197 6.59 -17.13 -13.86
CA SER A 197 6.36 -17.79 -12.57
C SER A 197 5.60 -16.87 -11.59
N MET A 198 5.98 -15.59 -11.51
CA MET A 198 5.31 -14.62 -10.65
C MET A 198 3.88 -14.35 -11.13
N ALA A 199 3.68 -14.19 -12.45
CA ALA A 199 2.35 -13.96 -13.02
C ALA A 199 1.40 -15.15 -12.77
N LEU A 200 1.88 -16.38 -12.96
CA LEU A 200 1.11 -17.59 -12.69
C LEU A 200 0.80 -17.74 -11.20
N GLY A 201 1.79 -17.49 -10.32
CA GLY A 201 1.58 -17.51 -8.87
C GLY A 201 0.55 -16.48 -8.41
N GLU A 202 0.61 -15.27 -8.97
CA GLU A 202 -0.36 -14.21 -8.67
C GLU A 202 -1.76 -14.57 -9.18
N TRP A 203 -1.88 -15.08 -10.40
CA TRP A 203 -3.15 -15.52 -10.97
C TRP A 203 -3.79 -16.63 -10.14
N LEU A 204 -3.01 -17.67 -9.80
CA LEU A 204 -3.48 -18.82 -9.03
C LEU A 204 -3.93 -18.40 -7.63
N SER A 205 -3.16 -17.54 -6.97
CA SER A 205 -3.55 -17.02 -5.65
C SER A 205 -4.86 -16.23 -5.74
N VAL A 206 -5.00 -15.28 -6.68
CA VAL A 206 -6.24 -14.50 -6.82
C VAL A 206 -7.43 -15.38 -7.21
N GLN A 207 -7.26 -16.33 -8.14
CA GLN A 207 -8.35 -17.24 -8.50
C GLN A 207 -8.74 -18.15 -7.36
N SER A 208 -7.79 -18.73 -6.64
CA SER A 208 -8.09 -19.61 -5.51
C SER A 208 -8.86 -18.87 -4.42
N SER A 209 -8.46 -17.64 -4.06
CA SER A 209 -9.23 -16.82 -3.12
C SER A 209 -10.64 -16.54 -3.65
N ARG A 210 -10.80 -16.25 -4.95
CA ARG A 210 -12.11 -16.02 -5.56
C ARG A 210 -13.01 -17.25 -5.52
N GLU A 211 -12.46 -18.42 -5.86
CA GLU A 211 -13.18 -19.68 -5.83
C GLU A 211 -13.65 -20.00 -4.40
N LEU A 212 -12.77 -19.83 -3.41
CA LEU A 212 -13.11 -20.01 -1.99
C LEU A 212 -14.25 -19.07 -1.54
N ILE A 213 -14.12 -17.78 -1.81
CA ILE A 213 -15.15 -16.80 -1.42
C ILE A 213 -16.47 -17.08 -2.14
N SER A 214 -16.41 -17.38 -3.44
CA SER A 214 -17.62 -17.71 -4.21
C SER A 214 -18.33 -18.95 -3.67
N HIS A 215 -17.55 -19.93 -3.19
CA HIS A 215 -18.10 -21.11 -2.55
C HIS A 215 -18.76 -20.77 -1.21
N GLN A 216 -18.11 -19.98 -0.36
CA GLN A 216 -18.70 -19.54 0.91
C GLN A 216 -20.00 -18.75 0.69
N ILE A 217 -20.02 -17.79 -0.24
CA ILE A 217 -21.25 -17.05 -0.61
C ILE A 217 -22.35 -18.00 -1.11
N SER A 218 -21.99 -19.09 -1.80
CA SER A 218 -22.98 -20.07 -2.26
C SER A 218 -23.56 -20.92 -1.13
N VAL A 219 -22.77 -21.18 -0.08
CA VAL A 219 -23.19 -21.90 1.14
C VAL A 219 -24.11 -21.00 1.96
N GLU A 220 -23.67 -19.77 2.22
CA GLU A 220 -24.42 -18.71 2.89
C GLU A 220 -25.82 -18.52 2.27
N LYS A 221 -25.87 -18.44 0.95
CA LYS A 221 -27.13 -18.32 0.22
C LYS A 221 -28.06 -19.51 0.45
N ALA A 222 -27.51 -20.72 0.56
CA ALA A 222 -28.30 -21.91 0.85
C ALA A 222 -28.77 -21.93 2.32
N GLU A 223 -27.98 -21.43 3.25
CA GLU A 223 -28.34 -21.37 4.67
C GLU A 223 -29.44 -20.33 4.93
N ILE A 224 -29.35 -19.13 4.35
CA ILE A 224 -30.43 -18.12 4.35
C ILE A 224 -31.74 -18.68 3.76
N GLU A 225 -31.67 -19.58 2.79
CA GLU A 225 -32.84 -20.21 2.18
C GLU A 225 -33.45 -21.33 3.05
N ASN A 226 -32.62 -22.11 3.74
CA ASN A 226 -33.05 -23.31 4.46
C ASN A 226 -33.27 -23.09 5.96
N ALA A 227 -32.55 -22.15 6.58
CA ALA A 227 -32.52 -21.90 8.02
C ALA A 227 -32.45 -20.39 8.37
N PRO A 228 -33.39 -19.55 7.91
CA PRO A 228 -33.33 -18.09 8.13
C PRO A 228 -33.40 -17.68 9.60
N GLU A 229 -33.99 -18.49 10.48
CA GLU A 229 -34.02 -18.22 11.92
C GLU A 229 -32.64 -18.39 12.57
N GLU A 230 -31.84 -19.34 12.09
CA GLU A 230 -30.47 -19.61 12.54
C GLU A 230 -29.56 -18.46 12.11
N GLU A 231 -29.62 -18.07 10.83
CA GLU A 231 -28.87 -16.92 10.29
C GLU A 231 -29.18 -15.59 10.99
N ALA A 232 -30.44 -15.36 11.38
CA ALA A 232 -30.81 -14.19 12.16
C ALA A 232 -30.20 -14.21 13.57
N GLU A 233 -30.09 -15.38 14.19
CA GLU A 233 -29.44 -15.55 15.48
C GLU A 233 -27.93 -15.33 15.38
N GLU A 234 -27.27 -15.86 14.35
CA GLU A 234 -25.85 -15.65 14.10
C GLU A 234 -25.51 -14.18 13.90
N LEU A 235 -26.26 -13.49 13.03
CA LEU A 235 -26.07 -12.06 12.80
C LEU A 235 -26.34 -11.23 14.06
N ALA A 236 -27.34 -11.61 14.88
CA ALA A 236 -27.59 -10.96 16.15
C ALA A 236 -26.41 -11.13 17.12
N LEU A 237 -25.84 -12.32 17.22
CA LEU A 237 -24.66 -12.59 18.07
C LEU A 237 -23.44 -11.78 17.62
N ILE A 238 -23.22 -11.60 16.31
CA ILE A 238 -22.17 -10.74 15.76
C ILE A 238 -22.34 -9.29 16.25
N TYR A 239 -23.55 -8.74 16.17
CA TYR A 239 -23.82 -7.38 16.62
C TYR A 239 -23.79 -7.22 18.15
N GLU A 240 -24.22 -8.23 18.89
CA GLU A 240 -24.07 -8.27 20.35
C GLU A 240 -22.59 -8.22 20.77
N ALA A 241 -21.73 -9.00 20.09
CA ALA A 241 -20.28 -8.96 20.31
C ALA A 241 -19.67 -7.58 19.99
N ARG A 242 -20.28 -6.82 19.08
CA ARG A 242 -19.91 -5.43 18.76
C ARG A 242 -20.49 -4.40 19.74
N GLY A 243 -21.25 -4.83 20.74
CA GLY A 243 -21.76 -3.98 21.82
C GLY A 243 -23.21 -3.53 21.66
N LEU A 244 -23.98 -4.06 20.70
CA LEU A 244 -25.42 -3.83 20.67
C LEU A 244 -26.11 -4.59 21.81
N LYS A 245 -27.19 -4.02 22.34
CA LYS A 245 -28.02 -4.75 23.31
C LYS A 245 -28.70 -5.92 22.61
N PRO A 246 -28.90 -7.08 23.29
CA PRO A 246 -29.49 -8.27 22.67
C PRO A 246 -30.82 -8.03 21.95
N GLU A 247 -31.73 -7.24 22.55
CA GLU A 247 -33.00 -6.91 21.92
C GLU A 247 -32.83 -6.09 20.63
N GLN A 248 -31.85 -5.17 20.59
CA GLN A 248 -31.60 -4.32 19.43
C GLN A 248 -30.90 -5.12 18.31
N ALA A 249 -29.95 -5.98 18.67
CA ALA A 249 -29.25 -6.84 17.72
C ALA A 249 -30.22 -7.80 17.02
N ARG A 250 -31.15 -8.42 17.77
CA ARG A 250 -32.18 -9.29 17.21
C ARG A 250 -33.15 -8.57 16.27
N ILE A 251 -33.59 -7.36 16.63
CA ILE A 251 -34.47 -6.56 15.74
C ILE A 251 -33.74 -6.22 14.44
N LEU A 252 -32.48 -5.78 14.53
CA LEU A 252 -31.66 -5.43 13.38
C LEU A 252 -31.43 -6.65 12.47
N ALA A 253 -31.02 -7.77 13.04
CA ALA A 253 -30.75 -9.00 12.28
C ALA A 253 -31.99 -9.46 11.51
N ASN A 254 -33.15 -9.58 12.18
CA ASN A 254 -34.40 -9.95 11.51
C ASN A 254 -34.77 -8.98 10.38
N GLN A 255 -34.61 -7.67 10.59
CA GLN A 255 -34.91 -6.67 9.57
C GLN A 255 -33.97 -6.76 8.36
N ILE A 256 -32.71 -7.12 8.56
CA ILE A 256 -31.74 -7.34 7.48
C ILE A 256 -32.11 -8.58 6.68
N LEU A 257 -32.51 -9.66 7.35
CA LEU A 257 -32.90 -10.92 6.71
C LEU A 257 -34.23 -10.85 5.92
N GLU A 258 -35.08 -9.84 6.14
CA GLU A 258 -36.28 -9.61 5.32
C GLU A 258 -35.97 -9.47 3.82
N ASN A 259 -34.80 -8.94 3.49
CA ASN A 259 -34.30 -8.86 2.12
C ASN A 259 -33.09 -9.78 1.96
N LYS A 260 -33.29 -10.92 1.29
CA LYS A 260 -32.23 -11.92 1.04
C LYS A 260 -30.97 -11.35 0.41
N GLU A 261 -31.08 -10.35 -0.45
CA GLU A 261 -29.92 -9.76 -1.12
C GLU A 261 -29.10 -8.90 -0.15
N ASN A 262 -29.78 -8.12 0.70
CA ASN A 262 -29.12 -7.39 1.78
C ASN A 262 -28.56 -8.33 2.86
N ALA A 263 -29.24 -9.44 3.12
CA ALA A 263 -28.80 -10.47 4.07
C ALA A 263 -27.48 -11.09 3.62
N ILE A 264 -27.41 -11.59 2.39
CA ILE A 264 -26.18 -12.14 1.80
C ILE A 264 -25.05 -11.11 1.82
N GLN A 265 -25.34 -9.85 1.43
CA GLN A 265 -24.32 -8.81 1.46
C GLN A 265 -23.82 -8.50 2.87
N THR A 266 -24.73 -8.53 3.85
CA THR A 266 -24.39 -8.26 5.25
C THR A 266 -23.61 -9.43 5.83
N LEU A 267 -24.12 -10.65 5.74
CA LEU A 267 -23.47 -11.85 6.28
C LEU A 267 -22.10 -12.08 5.63
N ALA A 268 -21.97 -11.90 4.31
CA ALA A 268 -20.65 -11.95 3.67
C ALA A 268 -19.65 -10.93 4.24
N ARG A 269 -20.08 -9.72 4.61
CA ARG A 269 -19.21 -8.69 5.20
C ARG A 269 -18.97 -8.91 6.69
N GLU A 270 -20.00 -9.33 7.40
CA GLU A 270 -20.04 -9.39 8.86
C GLU A 270 -19.44 -10.69 9.39
N GLU A 271 -19.69 -11.80 8.71
CA GLU A 271 -19.23 -13.14 9.06
C GLU A 271 -17.98 -13.55 8.26
N LEU A 272 -18.05 -13.50 6.93
CA LEU A 272 -16.94 -13.94 6.08
C LEU A 272 -15.83 -12.87 5.96
N GLY A 273 -16.11 -11.62 6.33
CA GLY A 273 -15.17 -10.51 6.24
C GLY A 273 -14.81 -10.14 4.79
N VAL A 274 -15.70 -10.42 3.84
CA VAL A 274 -15.48 -10.18 2.41
C VAL A 274 -16.56 -9.29 1.84
N ASP A 275 -16.17 -8.40 0.93
CA ASP A 275 -17.14 -7.64 0.16
C ASP A 275 -17.54 -8.45 -1.08
N PRO A 276 -18.82 -8.87 -1.23
CA PRO A 276 -19.28 -9.65 -2.39
C PRO A 276 -19.03 -8.96 -3.73
N GLU A 277 -19.01 -7.63 -3.72
CA GLU A 277 -18.79 -6.81 -4.92
C GLU A 277 -17.29 -6.67 -5.26
N GLU A 278 -16.39 -6.92 -4.31
CA GLU A 278 -14.93 -6.85 -4.48
C GLU A 278 -14.26 -8.21 -4.23
N LEU A 279 -14.56 -9.19 -5.09
CA LEU A 279 -13.88 -10.50 -5.15
C LEU A 279 -12.39 -10.42 -5.59
N GLY A 280 -11.61 -9.44 -5.12
CA GLY A 280 -10.17 -9.35 -5.40
C GLY A 280 -9.79 -8.83 -6.80
N GLY A 281 -10.73 -8.28 -7.57
CA GLY A 281 -10.50 -7.83 -8.94
C GLY A 281 -10.28 -8.97 -9.93
N SER A 282 -9.78 -8.66 -11.14
CA SER A 282 -9.49 -9.67 -12.16
C SER A 282 -8.14 -10.36 -11.89
N ALA A 283 -8.13 -11.69 -11.74
CA ALA A 283 -6.89 -12.46 -11.60
C ALA A 283 -5.94 -12.24 -12.79
N TRP A 284 -6.49 -12.04 -13.99
CA TRP A 284 -5.71 -11.71 -15.18
C TRP A 284 -5.03 -10.34 -15.08
N GLU A 285 -5.73 -9.35 -14.53
CA GLU A 285 -5.15 -8.03 -14.32
C GLU A 285 -3.98 -8.10 -13.32
N ALA A 286 -4.16 -8.83 -12.22
CA ALA A 286 -3.11 -9.04 -11.22
C ALA A 286 -1.87 -9.76 -11.81
N ALA A 287 -2.11 -10.81 -12.62
CA ALA A 287 -1.06 -11.57 -13.29
C ALA A 287 -0.27 -10.72 -14.30
N ILE A 288 -0.97 -9.99 -15.18
CA ILE A 288 -0.35 -9.12 -16.19
C ILE A 288 0.45 -8.00 -15.52
N THR A 289 -0.12 -7.40 -14.48
CA THR A 289 0.55 -6.34 -13.72
C THR A 289 1.84 -6.86 -13.09
N SER A 290 1.78 -8.01 -12.42
CA SER A 290 2.96 -8.65 -11.81
C SER A 290 4.02 -9.02 -12.84
N PHE A 291 3.61 -9.59 -13.98
CA PHE A 291 4.50 -9.89 -15.11
C PHE A 291 5.28 -8.65 -15.55
N LEU A 292 4.57 -7.54 -15.81
CA LEU A 292 5.17 -6.31 -16.32
C LEU A 292 6.12 -5.69 -15.30
N LEU A 293 5.71 -5.59 -14.05
CA LEU A 293 6.52 -4.98 -12.99
C LEU A 293 7.79 -5.78 -12.71
N PHE A 294 7.67 -7.11 -12.62
CA PHE A 294 8.82 -8.00 -12.49
C PHE A 294 9.77 -7.81 -13.66
N THR A 295 9.25 -7.80 -14.89
CA THR A 295 10.06 -7.62 -16.11
C THR A 295 10.79 -6.27 -16.10
N ILE A 296 10.11 -5.18 -15.71
CA ILE A 296 10.70 -3.84 -15.60
C ILE A 296 11.84 -3.83 -14.58
N GLY A 297 11.70 -4.52 -13.45
CA GLY A 297 12.78 -4.65 -12.48
C GLY A 297 13.94 -5.49 -13.00
N ALA A 298 13.61 -6.67 -13.54
CA ALA A 298 14.58 -7.69 -13.95
C ALA A 298 15.42 -7.28 -15.16
N ILE A 299 14.93 -6.39 -16.03
CA ILE A 299 15.69 -5.95 -17.21
C ILE A 299 16.85 -5.01 -16.84
N ILE A 300 16.73 -4.26 -15.73
CA ILE A 300 17.72 -3.25 -15.28
C ILE A 300 19.15 -3.84 -15.20
N PRO A 301 19.41 -4.94 -14.46
CA PRO A 301 20.75 -5.52 -14.39
C PRO A 301 21.26 -6.11 -15.72
N VAL A 302 20.36 -6.42 -16.67
CA VAL A 302 20.72 -7.05 -17.96
C VAL A 302 21.15 -6.02 -19.00
N ILE A 303 20.56 -4.81 -18.98
CA ILE A 303 20.79 -3.76 -19.98
C ILE A 303 22.28 -3.51 -20.25
N PRO A 304 23.16 -3.34 -19.24
CA PRO A 304 24.56 -3.03 -19.49
C PRO A 304 25.32 -4.11 -20.26
N PHE A 305 24.93 -5.37 -20.12
CA PHE A 305 25.56 -6.47 -20.84
C PHE A 305 25.24 -6.46 -22.35
N THR A 306 24.26 -5.68 -22.81
CA THR A 306 23.91 -5.59 -24.24
C THR A 306 24.90 -4.75 -25.04
N PHE A 307 25.60 -3.80 -24.40
CA PHE A 307 26.54 -2.89 -25.05
C PHE A 307 27.93 -2.84 -24.39
N LEU A 308 28.11 -3.42 -23.20
CA LEU A 308 29.42 -3.54 -22.52
C LEU A 308 29.82 -5.01 -22.36
N THR A 309 31.10 -5.25 -22.09
CA THR A 309 31.66 -6.58 -21.84
C THR A 309 32.60 -6.59 -20.63
N GLY A 310 32.86 -7.78 -20.11
CA GLY A 310 33.82 -8.02 -19.02
C GLY A 310 33.41 -7.36 -17.70
N MET A 311 34.41 -7.08 -16.85
CA MET A 311 34.17 -6.47 -15.53
C MET A 311 33.53 -5.08 -15.61
N THR A 312 33.74 -4.34 -16.69
CA THR A 312 33.07 -3.06 -16.91
C THR A 312 31.56 -3.23 -17.00
N ALA A 313 31.06 -4.25 -17.69
CA ALA A 313 29.62 -4.54 -17.75
C ALA A 313 29.04 -4.89 -16.37
N VAL A 314 29.80 -5.64 -15.57
CA VAL A 314 29.42 -6.01 -14.19
C VAL A 314 29.28 -4.76 -13.30
N PHE A 315 30.27 -3.87 -13.29
CA PHE A 315 30.21 -2.66 -12.48
C PHE A 315 29.08 -1.70 -12.92
N VAL A 316 28.84 -1.57 -14.23
CA VAL A 316 27.73 -0.74 -14.72
C VAL A 316 26.38 -1.37 -14.42
N SER A 317 26.25 -2.70 -14.49
CA SER A 317 25.06 -3.46 -14.05
C SER A 317 24.75 -3.20 -12.57
N ILE A 318 25.75 -3.31 -11.70
CA ILE A 318 25.62 -2.99 -10.28
C ILE A 318 25.18 -1.53 -10.11
N GLY A 319 25.81 -0.58 -10.82
CA GLY A 319 25.45 0.83 -10.76
C GLY A 319 23.98 1.10 -11.14
N PHE A 320 23.50 0.49 -12.22
CA PHE A 320 22.11 0.61 -12.67
C PHE A 320 21.15 0.00 -11.65
N SER A 321 21.49 -1.17 -11.11
CA SER A 321 20.71 -1.82 -10.06
C SER A 321 20.67 -1.02 -8.75
N VAL A 322 21.76 -0.36 -8.35
CA VAL A 322 21.77 0.54 -7.18
C VAL A 322 20.80 1.69 -7.38
N ILE A 323 20.83 2.34 -8.55
CA ILE A 323 19.89 3.43 -8.87
C ILE A 323 18.45 2.92 -8.88
N GLY A 324 18.21 1.76 -9.50
CA GLY A 324 16.88 1.13 -9.54
C GLY A 324 16.34 0.77 -8.15
N LEU A 325 17.15 0.10 -7.32
CA LEU A 325 16.80 -0.28 -5.95
C LEU A 325 16.55 0.94 -5.06
N PHE A 326 17.39 1.97 -5.17
CA PHE A 326 17.19 3.20 -4.44
C PHE A 326 15.89 3.89 -4.88
N GLY A 327 15.61 3.94 -6.18
CA GLY A 327 14.37 4.49 -6.74
C GLY A 327 13.12 3.76 -6.26
N LEU A 328 13.14 2.42 -6.27
CA LEU A 328 12.07 1.59 -5.71
C LEU A 328 11.89 1.84 -4.21
N GLY A 329 13.00 1.88 -3.45
CA GLY A 329 12.96 2.14 -2.01
C GLY A 329 12.45 3.53 -1.67
N ALA A 330 12.79 4.53 -2.47
CA ALA A 330 12.25 5.88 -2.39
C ALA A 330 10.73 5.88 -2.70
N ALA A 331 10.29 5.16 -3.73
CA ALA A 331 8.86 5.07 -4.07
C ALA A 331 8.02 4.49 -2.92
N ILE A 332 8.54 3.50 -2.16
CA ILE A 332 7.84 2.98 -0.96
C ILE A 332 7.65 4.05 0.13
N THR A 333 8.51 5.05 0.22
CA THR A 333 8.36 6.12 1.24
C THR A 333 7.18 7.03 1.01
N LEU A 334 6.67 7.08 -0.22
CA LEU A 334 5.42 7.75 -0.54
C LEU A 334 4.23 7.15 0.20
N PHE A 335 4.35 5.98 0.86
CA PHE A 335 3.26 5.32 1.60
C PHE A 335 3.60 4.96 3.04
N THR A 336 4.89 4.88 3.38
CA THR A 336 5.32 4.44 4.72
C THR A 336 5.67 5.60 5.66
N GLY A 337 5.68 6.84 5.16
CA GLY A 337 6.10 8.02 5.94
C GLY A 337 7.58 8.03 6.35
N LYS A 338 8.35 6.97 6.05
CA LYS A 338 9.76 6.87 6.42
C LYS A 338 10.63 7.78 5.55
N LYS A 339 11.82 8.15 6.07
CA LYS A 339 12.82 8.93 5.34
C LYS A 339 13.25 8.21 4.05
N VAL A 340 13.20 8.93 2.92
CA VAL A 340 13.61 8.44 1.58
C VAL A 340 14.96 7.75 1.60
N LEU A 341 15.96 8.40 2.21
CA LEU A 341 17.32 7.88 2.29
C LEU A 341 17.38 6.54 3.02
N PHE A 342 16.63 6.38 4.12
CA PHE A 342 16.65 5.14 4.90
C PHE A 342 16.04 3.97 4.11
N SER A 343 14.87 4.18 3.50
CA SER A 343 14.20 3.13 2.73
C SER A 343 14.97 2.75 1.45
N GLY A 344 15.47 3.76 0.73
CA GLY A 344 16.31 3.56 -0.46
C GLY A 344 17.59 2.81 -0.14
N MET A 345 18.34 3.24 0.88
CA MET A 345 19.59 2.58 1.27
C MET A 345 19.36 1.15 1.75
N ARG A 346 18.27 0.88 2.47
CA ARG A 346 17.93 -0.47 2.91
C ARG A 346 17.77 -1.43 1.72
N MET A 347 17.06 -1.04 0.66
CA MET A 347 16.90 -1.86 -0.54
C MET A 347 18.23 -2.09 -1.26
N VAL A 348 19.04 -1.04 -1.38
CA VAL A 348 20.37 -1.12 -1.98
C VAL A 348 21.25 -2.10 -1.21
N ILE A 349 21.29 -2.02 0.12
CA ILE A 349 22.11 -2.90 0.96
C ILE A 349 21.70 -4.36 0.77
N PHE A 350 20.41 -4.68 0.86
CA PHE A 350 19.96 -6.07 0.68
C PHE A 350 20.20 -6.59 -0.73
N GLY A 351 19.98 -5.77 -1.76
CA GLY A 351 20.24 -6.16 -3.15
C GLY A 351 21.73 -6.39 -3.43
N LEU A 352 22.61 -5.53 -2.90
CA LEU A 352 24.06 -5.70 -3.03
C LEU A 352 24.59 -6.89 -2.24
N LEU A 353 24.03 -7.17 -1.06
CA LEU A 353 24.37 -8.37 -0.29
C LEU A 353 24.00 -9.64 -1.05
N ALA A 354 22.79 -9.71 -1.61
CA ALA A 354 22.36 -10.84 -2.43
C ALA A 354 23.28 -11.03 -3.64
N ALA A 355 23.58 -9.94 -4.36
CA ALA A 355 24.50 -9.94 -5.50
C ALA A 355 25.92 -10.40 -5.13
N ALA A 356 26.47 -9.94 -3.99
CA ALA A 356 27.79 -10.32 -3.52
C ALA A 356 27.86 -11.81 -3.16
N VAL A 357 26.82 -12.31 -2.48
CA VAL A 357 26.70 -13.74 -2.13
C VAL A 357 26.64 -14.60 -3.40
N THR A 358 25.78 -14.26 -4.36
CA THR A 358 25.66 -15.06 -5.59
C THR A 358 26.89 -14.96 -6.47
N PHE A 359 27.52 -13.80 -6.58
CA PHE A 359 28.81 -13.65 -7.27
C PHE A 359 29.88 -14.55 -6.65
N GLY A 360 30.00 -14.55 -5.31
CA GLY A 360 30.95 -15.40 -4.60
C GLY A 360 30.69 -16.89 -4.81
N ILE A 361 29.43 -17.33 -4.72
CA ILE A 361 29.02 -18.70 -5.04
C ILE A 361 29.37 -19.05 -6.50
N GLY A 362 29.08 -18.15 -7.44
CA GLY A 362 29.43 -18.29 -8.84
C GLY A 362 30.93 -18.49 -9.06
N SER A 363 31.77 -17.68 -8.40
CA SER A 363 33.23 -17.81 -8.47
C SER A 363 33.74 -19.13 -7.91
N LEU A 364 33.16 -19.62 -6.82
CA LEU A 364 33.50 -20.93 -6.27
C LEU A 364 33.11 -22.06 -7.24
N ILE A 365 31.91 -22.01 -7.81
CA ILE A 365 31.44 -23.01 -8.76
C ILE A 365 32.29 -22.99 -10.04
N GLY A 366 32.54 -21.80 -10.59
CA GLY A 366 33.37 -21.64 -11.79
C GLY A 366 34.78 -22.17 -11.62
N ALA A 367 35.41 -21.92 -10.46
CA ALA A 367 36.74 -22.42 -10.16
C ALA A 367 36.82 -23.96 -10.04
N ASN A 368 35.74 -24.63 -9.63
CA ASN A 368 35.71 -26.09 -9.44
C ASN A 368 35.18 -26.87 -10.65
N ILE A 369 34.37 -26.26 -11.51
CA ILE A 369 33.79 -26.93 -12.70
C ILE A 369 34.62 -26.67 -13.96
N ALA A 370 35.29 -25.52 -14.08
CA ALA A 370 36.14 -25.19 -15.22
C ALA A 370 37.62 -25.53 -14.99
N GLY A 371 37.98 -26.05 -13.81
CA GLY A 371 39.34 -26.43 -13.40
C GLY A 371 39.71 -27.86 -13.76
#